data_AF-A0A496ZWM4-F1
#
_entry.id   AF-A0A496ZWM4-F1
#
_cell.length_a   1.000
_cell.length_b   1.000
_cell.length_c   1.000
_cell.angle_alpha   90.00
_cell.angle_beta   90.00
_cell.angle_gamma   90.00
#
_symmetry.space_group_name_H-M   'P 1'
#
loop_
_entity.id
_entity.type
_entity.pdbx_description
1 polymer ?
#
loop_
_entity_poly.entity_id
_entity_poly.type
_entity_poly.pdbx_seq_one_letter_code
_entity_poly.pdbx_strand_id
1 'polypeptide(L)' 'MKQITCRNCGKQVSSKAKRCKYCGAMLRLSTSTIIIIISIVVFIAAFLLIGILQTG' A
#
# COMPACT_ATOMS: atom_id res chain seq x y z
N MET A 1 -24.63 0.22 4.52
CA MET A 1 -23.30 -0.13 5.09
C MET A 1 -22.41 -0.69 3.98
N LYS A 2 -21.17 -0.20 3.80
CA LYS A 2 -20.28 -0.62 2.69
C LYS A 2 -19.54 -1.92 3.04
N GLN A 3 -19.81 -3.00 2.30
CA GLN A 3 -19.17 -4.32 2.45
C GLN A 3 -18.20 -4.57 1.29
N ILE A 4 -17.14 -5.32 1.55
CA ILE A 4 -16.19 -5.81 0.54
C ILE A 4 -16.24 -7.34 0.53
N THR A 5 -15.94 -7.92 -0.62
CA THR A 5 -15.81 -9.38 -0.74
C THR A 5 -14.42 -9.79 -0.30
N CYS A 6 -14.33 -10.72 0.66
CA CYS A 6 -13.05 -11.30 1.04
C CYS A 6 -12.48 -12.11 -0.13
N ARG A 7 -11.30 -11.74 -0.64
CA ARG A 7 -10.64 -12.46 -1.75
C ARG A 7 -10.23 -13.89 -1.40
N ASN A 8 -10.12 -14.23 -0.10
CA ASN A 8 -9.69 -15.55 0.35
C ASN A 8 -10.85 -16.57 0.46
N CYS A 9 -12.06 -16.12 0.76
CA CYS A 9 -13.20 -17.02 0.99
C CYS A 9 -14.49 -16.63 0.28
N GLY A 10 -14.50 -15.53 -0.47
CA GLY A 10 -15.67 -15.05 -1.22
C GLY A 10 -16.81 -14.48 -0.38
N LYS A 11 -16.70 -14.47 0.96
CA LYS A 11 -17.76 -13.94 1.83
C LYS A 11 -17.72 -12.42 1.94
N GLN A 12 -18.89 -11.82 2.10
CA GLN A 12 -19.01 -10.38 2.32
C GLN A 12 -18.61 -10.02 3.76
N VAL A 13 -17.73 -9.03 3.87
CA VAL A 13 -17.18 -8.55 5.14
C VAL A 13 -17.22 -7.03 5.15
N SER A 14 -17.25 -6.44 6.35
CA SER A 14 -17.26 -4.98 6.47
C SER A 14 -15.99 -4.40 5.86
N SER A 15 -16.12 -3.33 5.06
CA SER A 15 -14.99 -2.58 4.50
C SER A 15 -14.03 -2.03 5.57
N LYS A 16 -14.50 -1.90 6.82
CA LYS A 16 -13.69 -1.48 7.97
C LYS A 16 -13.04 -2.64 8.72
N ALA A 17 -13.40 -3.90 8.42
CA ALA A 17 -12.87 -5.05 9.10
C ALA A 17 -11.38 -5.25 8.75
N LYS A 18 -10.51 -5.34 9.76
CA LYS A 18 -9.08 -5.63 9.57
C LYS A 18 -8.84 -7.09 9.18
N ARG A 19 -9.72 -7.99 9.63
CA ARG A 19 -9.67 -9.43 9.37
C ARG A 19 -11.04 -9.95 8.98
N CYS A 20 -11.06 -10.96 8.13
CA CYS A 20 -12.27 -11.65 7.75
C CYS A 20 -12.77 -12.50 8.93
N LYS A 21 -14.00 -12.25 9.39
CA LYS A 21 -14.60 -13.00 10.51
C LYS A 21 -14.90 -14.47 10.19
N TYR A 22 -14.85 -14.85 8.91
CA TYR A 22 -15.21 -16.20 8.46
C TYR A 22 -14.01 -17.10 8.22
N CYS A 23 -12.91 -16.56 7.67
CA CYS A 23 -11.71 -17.33 7.35
C CYS A 23 -10.45 -16.84 8.07
N GLY A 24 -10.51 -15.72 8.80
CA GLY A 24 -9.37 -15.16 9.53
C GLY A 24 -8.39 -14.33 8.70
N ALA A 25 -8.49 -14.33 7.37
CA ALA A 25 -7.56 -13.60 6.48
C ALA A 25 -7.52 -12.08 6.78
N MET A 26 -6.32 -11.48 6.72
CA MET A 26 -6.18 -10.03 6.83
C MET A 26 -6.72 -9.32 5.58
N LEU A 27 -7.55 -8.30 5.80
CA LEU A 27 -8.21 -7.51 4.74
C LEU A 27 -7.55 -6.14 4.55
N ARG A 28 -6.60 -5.76 5.41
CA ARG A 28 -5.85 -4.51 5.27
C ARG A 28 -4.75 -4.67 4.22
N LEU A 29 -5.03 -4.23 3.01
CA LEU A 29 -3.97 -3.66 2.18
C LEU A 29 -3.76 -2.22 2.66
N SER A 30 -2.77 -2.03 3.53
CA SER A 30 -2.28 -0.69 3.88
C SER A 30 -1.46 -0.18 2.69
N THR A 31 -2.14 0.19 1.60
CA THR A 31 -1.51 0.70 0.37
C THR A 31 -0.69 1.97 0.65
N SER A 32 -1.01 2.71 1.72
CA SER A 32 -0.32 3.96 2.09
C SER A 32 1.16 3.81 2.41
N THR A 33 1.65 2.64 2.85
CA THR A 33 3.08 2.50 3.19
C THR A 33 3.97 2.43 1.95
N ILE A 34 3.50 1.79 0.88
CA ILE A 34 4.27 1.60 -0.36
C ILE A 34 4.47 2.95 -1.08
N ILE A 35 3.46 3.80 -1.09
CA ILE A 35 3.50 5.10 -1.78
C ILE A 35 4.58 6.00 -1.19
N ILE A 36 4.71 6.02 0.15
CA ILE A 36 5.72 6.82 0.85
C ILE A 36 7.13 6.35 0.49
N ILE A 37 7.37 5.04 0.49
CA ILE A 37 8.69 4.46 0.14
C ILE A 37 9.05 4.81 -1.30
N ILE A 38 8.11 4.65 -2.25
CA ILE A 38 8.35 5.00 -3.66
C ILE A 38 8.68 6.49 -3.79
N SER A 39 7.93 7.37 -3.11
CA SER A 39 8.21 8.81 -3.16
C SER A 39 9.60 9.17 -2.64
N ILE A 40 10.07 8.53 -1.56
CA ILE A 40 11.41 8.77 -1.00
C ILE A 40 12.49 8.29 -1.97
N VAL A 41 12.34 7.08 -2.54
CA VAL A 41 13.31 6.50 -3.48
C VAL A 41 13.43 7.35 -4.74
N VAL A 42 12.32 7.81 -5.31
CA VAL A 42 12.31 8.70 -6.48
C VAL A 42 13.00 10.02 -6.17
N PHE A 43 12.75 10.59 -4.99
CA PHE A 43 13.36 11.86 -4.58
C PHE A 43 14.89 11.73 -4.41
N ILE A 44 15.36 10.65 -3.78
CA ILE A 44 16.80 10.37 -3.60
C ILE A 44 17.47 10.17 -4.97
N ALA A 45 16.86 9.37 -5.85
CA ALA A 45 17.40 9.13 -7.19
C ALA A 45 17.49 10.42 -8.01
N ALA A 46 16.46 11.27 -7.96
CA ALA A 46 16.49 12.58 -8.61
C ALA A 46 17.60 13.48 -8.05
N PHE A 47 17.76 13.53 -6.73
CA PHE A 47 18.81 14.34 -6.10
C PHE A 47 20.21 13.87 -6.47
N LEU A 48 20.44 12.56 -6.53
CA LEU A 48 21.72 11.97 -6.96
C LEU A 48 22.01 12.32 -8.43
N LEU A 49 21.04 12.15 -9.32
CA LEU A 49 21.21 12.47 -10.75
C LEU A 49 21.51 13.96 -10.98
N ILE A 50 20.77 14.85 -10.29
CA ILE A 50 20.98 16.30 -10.38
C ILE A 50 22.34 16.69 -9.81
N GLY A 51 22.74 16.11 -8.67
CA GLY A 51 24.02 16.37 -8.03
C GLY A 51 25.22 15.99 -8.89
N ILE A 52 25.14 14.85 -9.60
CA ILE A 52 26.18 14.41 -10.56
C ILE A 52 26.29 15.40 -11.74
N LEU A 53 25.18 15.98 -12.19
CA LEU A 53 25.19 16.91 -13.33
C LEU A 53 25.76 18.30 -12.98
N GLN A 54 25.69 18.71 -11.72
CA GLN A 54 26.10 20.05 -11.25
C GLN A 54 27.54 20.12 -10.74
N THR A 55 28.21 18.97 -10.60
CA THR A 55 29.62 18.84 -10.20
C THR A 55 30.57 18.56 -11.38
N GLY A 56 30.07 18.65 -12.62
CA GLY A 56 30.84 18.49 -13.86
C GLY A 56 31.14 19.80 -14.58
#